data_AF-A0A0S7YBG3-F1
#
_entry.id   AF-A0A0S7YBG3-F1
#
_cell.length_a   1.000
_cell.length_b   1.000
_cell.length_c   1.000
_cell.angle_alpha   90.00
_cell.angle_beta   90.00
_cell.angle_gamma   90.00
#
_symmetry.space_group_name_H-M   'P 1'
#
loop_
_entity.id
_entity.type
_entity.pdbx_description
1 polymer ?
#
loop_
_entity_poly.entity_id
_entity_poly.type
_entity_poly.pdbx_seq_one_letter_code
_entity_poly.pdbx_strand_id
1 'polypeptide(L)'
;MPTASFRKASENLARLAQVRLSHDRVREIVEAEGRAVLEATEAGVVGPEWTAADCAVTPGGPTRVMVGADGVKVPLVTAAEKAKRRANRRRRRKARRSKRRRRTAGRRHPGSDGRWKEFKIGLFYDVSGERQYAIGTAGNHDVLGRRMRREAAKVRLGEADQTVAVSDGADWIQHQLRTRLPMVRVRILDYYHLMEHVAAAALVCFGEGSEGAEAWRTRLSEAVKTEGAAGLLVAVHETRRGMRSAAKREALRRLEQYVAKRAEMLDYPTFLKEGFDIGSGPTEAFCKTLTSRLKGSGMRWDKPNAEAMMALAALEHSHLWDAYWTRQRQEAA
;
A
#
# COMPACT_ATOMS: atom_id res chain seq x y z
N MET A 1 1.27 -22.68 1.89
CA MET A 1 1.70 -21.38 2.45
C MET A 1 3.19 -21.41 2.75
N PRO A 2 4.06 -20.74 1.95
CA PRO A 2 5.46 -20.62 2.28
C PRO A 2 5.61 -20.01 3.68
N THR A 3 6.48 -20.58 4.50
CA THR A 3 6.51 -20.27 5.93
C THR A 3 7.03 -18.85 6.17
N ALA A 4 6.22 -18.01 6.83
CA ALA A 4 6.56 -16.63 7.22
C ALA A 4 7.77 -16.53 8.17
N SER A 5 8.18 -17.63 8.80
CA SER A 5 9.15 -17.67 9.91
C SER A 5 10.57 -18.04 9.47
N PHE A 6 11.55 -17.23 9.87
CA PHE A 6 12.98 -17.53 9.67
C PHE A 6 13.42 -18.83 10.35
N ARG A 7 12.76 -19.25 11.42
CA ARG A 7 13.04 -20.55 12.06
C ARG A 7 12.64 -21.70 11.16
N LYS A 8 11.42 -21.65 10.62
CA LYS A 8 10.94 -22.66 9.66
C LYS A 8 11.77 -22.64 8.37
N ALA A 9 12.20 -21.47 7.91
CA ALA A 9 13.10 -21.36 6.75
C ALA A 9 14.45 -22.05 7.02
N SER A 10 15.05 -21.82 8.19
CA SER A 10 16.28 -22.48 8.64
C SER A 10 16.11 -24.01 8.75
N GLU A 11 15.00 -24.49 9.31
CA GLU A 11 14.66 -25.92 9.38
C GLU A 11 14.49 -26.53 7.97
N ASN A 12 13.80 -25.82 7.07
CA ASN A 12 13.60 -26.26 5.69
C ASN A 12 14.91 -26.31 4.90
N LEU A 13 15.79 -25.31 5.04
CA LEU A 13 17.11 -25.31 4.41
C LEU A 13 17.95 -26.53 4.85
N ALA A 14 17.92 -26.84 6.15
CA ALA A 14 18.62 -27.99 6.68
C ALA A 14 18.03 -29.32 6.17
N ARG A 15 16.69 -29.40 6.09
CA ARG A 15 15.98 -30.63 5.67
C ARG A 15 16.05 -30.90 4.16
N LEU A 16 15.89 -29.86 3.34
CA LEU A 16 15.68 -30.00 1.90
C LEU A 16 16.95 -29.75 1.08
N ALA A 17 17.82 -28.85 1.55
CA ALA A 17 19.03 -28.45 0.83
C ALA A 17 20.32 -28.87 1.56
N GLN A 18 20.22 -29.52 2.72
CA GLN A 18 21.35 -29.87 3.60
C GLN A 18 22.21 -28.66 4.03
N VAL A 19 21.66 -27.44 3.90
CA VAL A 19 22.32 -26.20 4.30
C VAL A 19 21.95 -25.86 5.75
N ARG A 20 22.93 -25.94 6.65
CA ARG A 20 22.74 -25.65 8.08
C ARG A 20 23.07 -24.20 8.41
N LEU A 21 22.04 -23.36 8.52
CA LEU A 21 22.15 -21.98 8.98
C LEU A 21 21.25 -21.75 10.19
N SER A 22 21.70 -20.94 11.15
CA SER A 22 20.83 -20.52 12.25
C SER A 22 19.73 -19.57 11.74
N HIS A 23 18.55 -19.59 12.37
CA HIS A 23 17.48 -18.67 12.02
C HIS A 23 17.88 -17.19 12.10
N ASP A 24 18.79 -16.84 13.02
CA ASP A 24 19.37 -15.50 13.11
C ASP A 24 20.21 -15.16 11.88
N ARG A 25 21.02 -16.10 11.38
CA ARG A 25 21.82 -15.91 10.17
C ARG A 25 20.96 -15.82 8.92
N VAL A 26 19.91 -16.65 8.80
CA VAL A 26 18.93 -16.57 7.70
C VAL A 26 18.27 -15.19 7.70
N ARG A 27 17.82 -14.71 8.88
CA ARG A 27 17.25 -13.36 9.01
C ARG A 27 18.24 -12.27 8.58
N GLU A 28 19.49 -12.33 9.03
CA GLU A 28 20.52 -11.35 8.68
C GLU A 28 20.80 -11.30 7.17
N ILE A 29 20.85 -12.45 6.50
CA ILE A 29 21.02 -12.56 5.05
C ILE A 29 19.82 -11.94 4.34
N VAL A 30 18.60 -12.33 4.70
CA VAL A 30 17.39 -11.80 4.05
C VAL A 30 17.24 -10.29 4.27
N GLU A 31 17.49 -9.80 5.49
CA GLU A 31 17.46 -8.36 5.77
C GLU A 31 18.57 -7.60 5.01
N ALA A 32 19.73 -8.23 4.76
CA ALA A 32 20.79 -7.64 3.96
C ALA A 32 20.42 -7.58 2.48
N GLU A 33 19.88 -8.66 1.93
CA GLU A 33 19.37 -8.68 0.55
C GLU A 33 18.26 -7.66 0.33
N GLY A 34 17.34 -7.51 1.29
CA GLY A 34 16.31 -6.47 1.17
C GLY A 34 16.87 -5.04 1.17
N ARG A 35 18.00 -4.80 1.82
CA ARG A 35 18.70 -3.50 1.70
C ARG A 35 19.37 -3.35 0.35
N ALA A 36 19.99 -4.40 -0.18
CA ALA A 36 20.59 -4.39 -1.51
C ALA A 36 19.53 -4.11 -2.59
N VAL A 37 18.34 -4.72 -2.48
CA VAL A 37 17.20 -4.45 -3.37
C VAL A 37 16.73 -2.99 -3.28
N LEU A 38 16.64 -2.42 -2.07
CA LEU A 38 16.31 -1.01 -1.90
C LEU A 38 17.33 -0.11 -2.61
N GLU A 39 18.62 -0.35 -2.37
CA GLU A 39 19.71 0.42 -2.96
C GLU A 39 19.72 0.30 -4.50
N ALA A 40 19.55 -0.91 -5.03
CA ALA A 40 19.47 -1.16 -6.47
C ALA A 40 18.25 -0.49 -7.12
N THR A 41 17.09 -0.52 -6.45
CA THR A 41 15.88 0.16 -6.95
C THR A 41 16.06 1.69 -6.93
N GLU A 42 16.64 2.23 -5.86
CA GLU A 42 16.92 3.66 -5.71
C GLU A 42 17.96 4.17 -6.72
N ALA A 43 18.97 3.35 -7.02
CA ALA A 43 19.97 3.62 -8.05
C ALA A 43 19.44 3.44 -9.48
N GLY A 44 18.20 2.94 -9.65
CA GLY A 44 17.62 2.66 -10.97
C GLY A 44 18.19 1.43 -11.66
N VAL A 45 18.98 0.63 -10.94
CA VAL A 45 19.59 -0.62 -11.42
C VAL A 45 18.53 -1.71 -11.61
N VAL A 46 17.53 -1.73 -10.73
CA VAL A 46 16.36 -2.59 -10.83
C VAL A 46 15.13 -1.72 -11.11
N GLY A 47 14.29 -2.16 -12.03
CA GLY A 47 13.12 -1.45 -12.50
C GLY A 47 12.18 -2.35 -13.28
N PRO A 48 11.00 -1.84 -13.66
CA PRO A 48 10.03 -2.59 -14.45
C PRO A 48 10.62 -2.91 -15.83
N GLU A 49 10.37 -4.12 -16.32
CA GLU A 49 10.77 -4.58 -17.66
C GLU A 49 9.69 -4.30 -18.71
N TRP A 50 8.76 -3.41 -18.39
CA TRP A 50 7.61 -3.03 -19.21
C TRP A 50 7.36 -1.53 -19.13
N THR A 51 6.64 -1.04 -20.14
CA THR A 51 6.28 0.36 -20.31
C THR A 51 4.79 0.50 -20.65
N ALA A 52 4.30 1.74 -20.72
CA ALA A 52 2.95 2.06 -21.15
C ALA A 52 2.57 1.42 -22.50
N ALA A 53 3.51 1.33 -23.44
CA ALA A 53 3.29 0.76 -24.77
C ALA A 53 2.82 -0.71 -24.71
N ASP A 54 3.21 -1.41 -23.66
CA ASP A 54 2.88 -2.81 -23.49
C ASP A 54 1.41 -2.95 -23.02
N CYS A 55 0.85 -1.95 -22.32
CA CYS A 55 -0.40 -2.01 -21.56
C CYS A 55 -1.67 -1.77 -22.40
N ALA A 56 -1.76 -2.36 -23.59
CA ALA A 56 -2.96 -2.30 -24.43
C ALA A 56 -4.16 -2.97 -23.73
N VAL A 57 -5.30 -2.28 -23.66
CA VAL A 57 -6.54 -2.81 -23.04
C VAL A 57 -7.11 -3.97 -23.87
N THR A 58 -6.99 -3.88 -25.19
CA THR A 58 -7.34 -4.90 -26.17
C THR A 58 -6.26 -4.95 -27.25
N PRO A 59 -6.11 -6.05 -28.01
CA PRO A 59 -5.16 -6.10 -29.11
C PRO A 59 -5.40 -4.96 -30.12
N GLY A 60 -4.40 -4.09 -30.30
CA GLY A 60 -4.50 -2.89 -31.16
C GLY A 60 -5.34 -1.74 -30.60
N GLY A 61 -5.84 -1.86 -29.36
CA GLY A 61 -6.59 -0.82 -28.66
C GLY A 61 -5.70 0.18 -27.92
N PRO A 62 -6.30 1.13 -27.17
CA PRO A 62 -5.55 2.12 -26.41
C PRO A 62 -4.75 1.46 -25.27
N THR A 63 -3.63 2.08 -24.95
CA THR A 63 -2.81 1.72 -23.79
C THR A 63 -3.37 2.34 -22.52
N ARG A 64 -3.45 1.56 -21.44
CA ARG A 64 -3.94 2.02 -20.14
C ARG A 64 -3.01 1.59 -19.02
N VAL A 65 -2.51 2.58 -18.28
CA VAL A 65 -1.75 2.34 -17.05
C VAL A 65 -2.52 2.86 -15.85
N MET A 66 -2.73 1.96 -14.89
CA MET A 66 -3.37 2.22 -13.62
C MET A 66 -2.34 2.61 -12.57
N VAL A 67 -2.69 3.54 -11.68
CA VAL A 67 -1.86 4.02 -10.59
C VAL A 67 -2.58 3.84 -9.25
N GLY A 68 -1.93 3.17 -8.31
CA GLY A 68 -2.42 2.97 -6.95
C GLY A 68 -1.52 3.63 -5.92
N ALA A 69 -2.08 4.07 -4.80
CA ALA A 69 -1.32 4.51 -3.65
C ALA A 69 -2.10 4.27 -2.36
N ASP A 70 -1.41 3.91 -1.27
CA ASP A 70 -2.03 3.70 0.04
C ASP A 70 -1.03 3.86 1.20
N GLY A 71 -1.56 4.06 2.41
CA GLY A 71 -0.84 4.06 3.67
C GLY A 71 -1.14 2.81 4.51
N VAL A 72 -0.14 1.96 4.72
CA VAL A 72 -0.28 0.72 5.50
C VAL A 72 0.37 0.82 6.88
N LYS A 73 -0.29 0.27 7.91
CA LYS A 73 0.31 0.17 9.26
C LYS A 73 1.23 -1.04 9.38
N VAL A 74 2.49 -0.80 9.75
CA VAL A 74 3.53 -1.80 9.95
C VAL A 74 3.93 -1.86 11.44
N PRO A 75 4.01 -3.04 12.05
CA PRO A 75 4.40 -3.17 13.45
C PRO A 75 5.92 -3.03 13.62
N LEU A 76 6.35 -2.14 14.50
CA LEU A 76 7.75 -1.86 14.79
C LEU A 76 8.09 -2.05 16.27
N VAL A 77 9.36 -2.37 16.53
CA VAL A 77 9.89 -2.44 17.89
C VAL A 77 10.12 -1.04 18.44
N THR A 78 9.49 -0.75 19.58
CA THR A 78 9.56 0.57 20.21
C THR A 78 10.87 0.82 20.95
N ALA A 79 11.20 2.09 21.17
CA ALA A 79 12.34 2.50 21.99
C ALA A 79 12.25 1.95 23.41
N ALA A 80 11.06 1.99 24.02
CA ALA A 80 10.79 1.42 25.34
C ALA A 80 11.03 -0.09 25.40
N GLU A 81 10.56 -0.85 24.40
CA GLU A 81 10.82 -2.29 24.31
C GLU A 81 12.31 -2.59 24.17
N LYS A 82 13.03 -1.83 23.33
CA LYS A 82 14.49 -1.97 23.21
C LYS A 82 15.18 -1.67 24.53
N ALA A 83 14.77 -0.64 25.26
CA ALA A 83 15.30 -0.30 26.58
C ALA A 83 15.09 -1.44 27.58
N LYS A 84 13.86 -1.98 27.68
CA LYS A 84 13.52 -3.13 28.54
C LYS A 84 14.36 -4.38 28.20
N ARG A 85 14.52 -4.70 26.91
CA ARG A 85 15.36 -5.83 26.46
C ARG A 85 16.83 -5.63 26.84
N ARG A 86 17.35 -4.41 26.73
CA ARG A 86 18.73 -4.06 27.13
C ARG A 86 18.92 -4.22 28.63
N ALA A 87 17.97 -3.74 29.44
CA ALA A 87 17.98 -3.90 30.89
C ALA A 87 17.99 -5.39 31.30
N ASN A 88 17.10 -6.19 30.72
CA ASN A 88 17.03 -7.64 30.98
C ASN A 88 18.32 -8.38 30.60
N ARG A 89 18.93 -8.05 29.44
CA ARG A 89 20.22 -8.62 29.04
C ARG A 89 21.34 -8.24 30.00
N ARG A 90 21.37 -6.98 30.47
CA ARG A 90 22.33 -6.52 31.49
C ARG A 90 22.16 -7.29 32.80
N ARG A 91 20.92 -7.47 33.29
CA ARG A 91 20.60 -8.25 34.50
C ARG A 91 21.06 -9.71 34.38
N ARG A 92 20.70 -10.40 33.29
CA ARG A 92 21.13 -11.79 33.04
C ARG A 92 22.65 -11.94 32.95
N ARG A 93 23.35 -10.96 32.38
CA ARG A 93 24.82 -10.97 32.31
C ARG A 93 25.45 -10.83 33.69
N LYS A 94 24.96 -9.89 34.52
CA LYS A 94 25.42 -9.74 35.92
C LYS A 94 25.26 -11.06 36.68
N ALA A 95 24.11 -11.74 36.51
CA ALA A 95 23.85 -13.03 37.14
C ALA A 95 24.80 -14.15 36.70
N ARG A 96 25.27 -14.15 35.44
CA ARG A 96 26.11 -15.23 34.87
C ARG A 96 27.63 -15.05 35.04
N ARG A 97 28.12 -14.00 35.73
CA ARG A 97 29.56 -13.65 35.87
C ARG A 97 30.39 -13.72 34.56
N SER A 98 29.75 -13.60 33.40
CA SER A 98 30.41 -13.82 32.09
C SER A 98 31.19 -12.57 31.66
N LYS A 99 32.53 -12.67 31.61
CA LYS A 99 33.49 -11.65 31.15
C LYS A 99 33.74 -11.67 29.63
N ARG A 100 32.86 -12.23 28.80
CA ARG A 100 33.11 -12.35 27.36
C ARG A 100 33.15 -10.96 26.69
N ARG A 101 34.30 -10.61 26.09
CA ARG A 101 34.50 -9.35 25.32
C ARG A 101 33.46 -9.25 24.20
N ARG A 102 32.90 -8.05 24.03
CA ARG A 102 32.00 -7.72 22.91
C ARG A 102 32.75 -7.97 21.60
N ARG A 103 32.24 -8.82 20.71
CA ARG A 103 32.33 -8.48 19.27
C ARG A 103 31.53 -7.20 19.10
N THR A 104 32.10 -6.22 18.40
CA THR A 104 31.44 -4.98 18.00
C THR A 104 30.19 -5.34 17.22
N ALA A 105 29.06 -5.48 17.93
CA ALA A 105 27.77 -5.61 17.30
C ALA A 105 27.55 -4.32 16.51
N GLY A 106 27.23 -4.44 15.23
CA GLY A 106 27.06 -3.32 14.31
C GLY A 106 26.11 -2.24 14.84
N ARG A 107 26.08 -1.11 14.13
CA ARG A 107 25.30 0.08 14.48
C ARG A 107 23.85 -0.32 14.80
N ARG A 108 23.43 -0.08 16.05
CA ARG A 108 22.11 -0.49 16.54
C ARG A 108 21.07 0.52 16.10
N HIS A 109 19.99 0.07 15.49
CA HIS A 109 18.91 0.98 15.11
C HIS A 109 18.18 1.51 16.35
N PRO A 110 17.78 2.79 16.35
CA PRO A 110 16.86 3.33 17.35
C PRO A 110 15.53 2.57 17.31
N GLY A 111 14.80 2.56 18.43
CA GLY A 111 13.45 2.00 18.45
C GLY A 111 12.45 3.04 17.96
N SER A 112 11.30 2.58 17.49
CA SER A 112 10.19 3.46 17.10
C SER A 112 9.60 4.14 18.34
N ASP A 113 9.06 5.34 18.17
CA ASP A 113 8.23 6.08 19.14
C ASP A 113 6.82 5.50 19.27
N GLY A 114 6.39 4.62 18.35
CA GLY A 114 5.10 3.92 18.41
C GLY A 114 5.18 2.48 17.91
N ARG A 115 4.22 1.64 18.34
CA ARG A 115 4.14 0.23 17.93
C ARG A 115 3.76 0.04 16.47
N TRP A 116 2.97 0.96 15.93
CA TRP A 116 2.52 0.95 14.54
C TRP A 116 3.05 2.21 13.87
N LYS A 117 3.69 2.04 12.73
CA LYS A 117 4.07 3.15 11.86
C LYS A 117 3.47 2.97 10.49
N GLU A 118 3.07 4.08 9.92
CA GLU A 118 2.57 4.09 8.57
C GLU A 118 3.73 4.02 7.59
N PHE A 119 3.63 3.09 6.66
CA PHE A 119 4.47 2.98 5.48
C PHE A 119 3.60 3.35 4.29
N LYS A 120 4.21 3.86 3.24
CA LYS A 120 3.52 4.32 2.04
C LYS A 120 3.83 3.39 0.88
N ILE A 121 2.81 3.00 0.15
CA ILE A 121 2.89 2.11 -1.01
C ILE A 121 2.41 2.88 -2.24
N GLY A 122 3.11 2.70 -3.37
CA GLY A 122 2.72 3.18 -4.68
C GLY A 122 2.81 2.02 -5.69
N LEU A 123 1.93 2.03 -6.68
CA LEU A 123 1.75 0.93 -7.62
C LEU A 123 1.52 1.48 -9.02
N PHE A 124 2.06 0.79 -10.01
CA PHE A 124 1.72 0.92 -11.42
C PHE A 124 1.32 -0.46 -11.93
N TYR A 125 0.21 -0.56 -12.67
CA TYR A 125 -0.23 -1.84 -13.20
C TYR A 125 -1.08 -1.65 -14.46
N ASP A 126 -1.19 -2.70 -15.26
CA ASP A 126 -2.12 -2.74 -16.40
C ASP A 126 -3.47 -3.35 -16.00
N VAL A 127 -4.46 -3.29 -16.89
CA VAL A 127 -5.83 -3.76 -16.61
C VAL A 127 -5.87 -5.28 -16.38
N SER A 128 -5.03 -6.04 -17.07
CA SER A 128 -4.97 -7.50 -16.90
C SER A 128 -4.36 -7.91 -15.55
N GLY A 129 -3.53 -7.04 -14.97
CA GLY A 129 -2.73 -7.35 -13.81
C GLY A 129 -1.52 -8.24 -14.12
N GLU A 130 -1.20 -8.52 -15.38
CA GLU A 130 0.05 -9.22 -15.74
C GLU A 130 1.27 -8.34 -15.55
N ARG A 131 1.11 -7.02 -15.72
CA ARG A 131 2.18 -6.05 -15.55
C ARG A 131 1.96 -5.27 -14.28
N GLN A 132 2.89 -5.44 -13.35
CA GLN A 132 2.78 -4.87 -12.02
C GLN A 132 4.14 -4.30 -11.61
N TYR A 133 4.13 -3.13 -10.99
CA TYR A 133 5.32 -2.53 -10.42
C TYR A 133 4.98 -1.83 -9.11
N ALA A 134 5.53 -2.37 -8.02
CA ALA A 134 5.25 -1.95 -6.67
C ALA A 134 6.43 -1.23 -6.02
N ILE A 135 6.11 -0.23 -5.20
CA ILE A 135 7.09 0.56 -4.47
C ILE A 135 6.60 0.72 -3.03
N GLY A 136 7.47 0.44 -2.08
CA GLY A 136 7.22 0.66 -0.66
C GLY A 136 8.23 1.61 -0.04
N THR A 137 7.81 2.39 0.95
CA THR A 137 8.74 3.16 1.78
C THR A 137 8.23 3.36 3.20
N ALA A 138 9.15 3.37 4.15
CA ALA A 138 8.92 3.80 5.53
C ALA A 138 9.05 5.33 5.70
N GLY A 139 9.37 6.04 4.61
CA GLY A 139 9.33 7.49 4.51
C GLY A 139 7.91 8.05 4.51
N ASN A 140 7.79 9.38 4.48
CA ASN A 140 6.50 10.05 4.43
C ASN A 140 5.95 10.10 2.99
N HIS A 141 4.77 10.70 2.81
CA HIS A 141 4.14 10.91 1.50
C HIS A 141 5.02 11.63 0.46
N ASP A 142 5.95 12.51 0.86
CA ASP A 142 6.82 13.22 -0.10
C ASP A 142 7.92 12.31 -0.62
N VAL A 143 8.44 11.42 0.24
CA VAL A 143 9.38 10.38 -0.18
C VAL A 143 8.69 9.46 -1.18
N LEU A 144 7.46 9.00 -0.89
CA LEU A 144 6.72 8.18 -1.85
C LEU A 144 6.46 8.94 -3.16
N GLY A 145 5.96 10.17 -3.10
CA GLY A 145 5.65 10.94 -4.30
C GLY A 145 6.87 11.18 -5.21
N ARG A 146 8.05 11.46 -4.63
CA ARG A 146 9.31 11.55 -5.41
C ARG A 146 9.68 10.22 -6.05
N ARG A 147 9.53 9.10 -5.33
CA ARG A 147 9.77 7.76 -5.88
C ARG A 147 8.80 7.46 -7.01
N MET A 148 7.50 7.68 -6.80
CA MET A 148 6.46 7.50 -7.82
C MET A 148 6.77 8.31 -9.08
N ARG A 149 7.22 9.57 -8.98
CA ARG A 149 7.64 10.36 -10.16
C ARG A 149 8.76 9.69 -10.94
N ARG A 150 9.80 9.22 -10.25
CA ARG A 150 10.95 8.56 -10.88
C ARG A 150 10.54 7.24 -11.53
N GLU A 151 9.76 6.44 -10.82
CA GLU A 151 9.28 5.15 -11.30
C GLU A 151 8.27 5.28 -12.45
N ALA A 152 7.43 6.31 -12.43
CA ALA A 152 6.53 6.65 -13.55
C ALA A 152 7.30 6.92 -14.86
N ALA A 153 8.54 7.43 -14.77
CA ALA A 153 9.38 7.61 -15.95
C ALA A 153 9.86 6.27 -16.52
N LYS A 154 10.16 5.28 -15.67
CA LYS A 154 10.59 3.94 -16.12
C LYS A 154 9.49 3.21 -16.88
N VAL A 155 8.25 3.27 -16.38
CA VAL A 155 7.07 2.72 -17.08
C VAL A 155 6.54 3.63 -18.19
N ARG A 156 7.19 4.77 -18.46
CA ARG A 156 6.77 5.77 -19.45
C ARG A 156 5.30 6.18 -19.31
N LEU A 157 4.85 6.42 -18.08
CA LEU A 157 3.44 6.68 -17.75
C LEU A 157 2.81 7.78 -18.63
N GLY A 158 3.57 8.81 -19.00
CA GLY A 158 3.06 9.92 -19.81
C GLY A 158 2.77 9.58 -21.27
N GLU A 159 3.33 8.47 -21.78
CA GLU A 159 3.12 7.96 -23.14
C GLU A 159 1.86 7.08 -23.26
N ALA A 160 1.26 6.67 -22.14
CA ALA A 160 -0.01 5.94 -22.16
C ALA A 160 -1.14 6.81 -22.70
N ASP A 161 -2.02 6.23 -23.52
CA ASP A 161 -3.25 6.88 -23.99
C ASP A 161 -4.13 7.24 -22.78
N GLN A 162 -4.26 6.29 -21.85
CA GLN A 162 -5.07 6.43 -20.65
C GLN A 162 -4.24 6.20 -19.38
N THR A 163 -4.32 7.16 -18.46
CA THR A 163 -3.66 7.11 -17.15
C THR A 163 -4.69 7.34 -16.05
N VAL A 164 -4.95 6.29 -15.28
CA VAL A 164 -6.06 6.26 -14.32
C VAL A 164 -5.52 5.98 -12.94
N ALA A 165 -5.87 6.78 -11.94
CA ALA A 165 -5.58 6.50 -10.54
C ALA A 165 -6.86 6.20 -9.78
N VAL A 166 -6.92 5.07 -9.06
CA VAL A 166 -8.04 4.72 -8.17
C VAL A 166 -7.53 4.71 -6.74
N SER A 167 -8.19 5.46 -5.84
CA SER A 167 -7.76 5.58 -4.44
C SER A 167 -8.92 5.88 -3.49
N ASP A 168 -8.68 5.75 -2.19
CA ASP A 168 -9.59 6.17 -1.10
C ASP A 168 -9.84 7.69 -1.05
N GLY A 169 -9.15 8.48 -1.89
CA GLY A 169 -9.28 9.93 -1.91
C GLY A 169 -8.68 10.62 -0.68
N ALA A 170 -7.67 10.02 -0.05
CA ALA A 170 -6.88 10.69 0.97
C ALA A 170 -6.20 11.94 0.40
N ASP A 171 -6.25 13.05 1.15
CA ASP A 171 -5.73 14.36 0.70
C ASP A 171 -4.27 14.31 0.26
N TRP A 172 -3.47 13.49 0.97
CA TRP A 172 -2.07 13.33 0.66
C TRP A 172 -1.84 12.61 -0.67
N ILE A 173 -2.65 11.60 -1.01
CA ILE A 173 -2.58 10.89 -2.30
C ILE A 173 -2.90 11.87 -3.40
N GLN A 174 -4.00 12.60 -3.25
CA GLN A 174 -4.47 13.58 -4.22
C GLN A 174 -3.45 14.70 -4.45
N HIS A 175 -2.81 15.17 -3.39
CA HIS A 175 -1.73 16.13 -3.50
C HIS A 175 -0.52 15.56 -4.26
N GLN A 176 -0.08 14.34 -3.96
CA GLN A 176 1.07 13.73 -4.65
C GLN A 176 0.75 13.40 -6.11
N LEU A 177 -0.46 12.91 -6.43
CA LEU A 177 -0.89 12.68 -7.82
C LEU A 177 -0.85 13.99 -8.62
N ARG A 178 -1.44 15.08 -8.11
CA ARG A 178 -1.44 16.38 -8.80
C ARG A 178 -0.04 16.97 -8.99
N THR A 179 0.81 16.88 -7.97
CA THR A 179 2.11 17.57 -7.97
C THR A 179 3.25 16.76 -8.56
N ARG A 180 3.22 15.43 -8.40
CA ARG A 180 4.28 14.52 -8.84
C ARG A 180 3.92 13.74 -10.07
N LEU A 181 2.64 13.44 -10.29
CA LEU A 181 2.18 12.69 -11.45
C LEU A 181 1.14 13.46 -12.26
N PRO A 182 1.46 14.67 -12.76
CA PRO A 182 0.51 15.47 -13.55
C PRO A 182 0.07 14.80 -14.86
N MET A 183 0.78 13.74 -15.29
CA MET A 183 0.38 12.91 -16.41
C MET A 183 -0.77 11.95 -16.11
N VAL A 184 -1.17 11.78 -14.84
CA VAL A 184 -2.39 11.03 -14.47
C VAL A 184 -3.59 11.90 -14.79
N ARG A 185 -4.32 11.52 -15.84
CA ARG A 185 -5.41 12.32 -16.42
C ARG A 185 -6.73 12.06 -15.70
N VAL A 186 -6.95 10.83 -15.24
CA VAL A 186 -8.20 10.43 -14.55
C VAL A 186 -7.87 10.03 -13.12
N ARG A 187 -8.59 10.62 -12.15
CA ARG A 187 -8.52 10.24 -10.73
C ARG A 187 -9.91 9.81 -10.29
N ILE A 188 -10.05 8.57 -9.83
CA ILE A 188 -11.31 7.96 -9.45
C ILE A 188 -11.30 7.72 -7.94
N LEU A 189 -12.40 8.10 -7.28
CA LEU A 189 -12.60 7.74 -5.89
C LEU A 189 -13.05 6.28 -5.86
N ASP A 190 -12.42 5.49 -4.99
CA ASP A 190 -12.86 4.12 -4.75
C ASP A 190 -14.34 4.11 -4.37
N TYR A 191 -15.13 3.43 -5.20
CA TYR A 191 -16.57 3.30 -5.03
C TYR A 191 -16.96 2.63 -3.72
N TYR A 192 -16.26 1.55 -3.33
CA TYR A 192 -16.56 0.86 -2.09
C TYR A 192 -16.22 1.74 -0.88
N HIS A 193 -15.12 2.49 -0.93
CA HIS A 193 -14.79 3.45 0.12
C HIS A 193 -15.82 4.59 0.22
N LEU A 194 -16.32 5.11 -0.92
CA LEU A 194 -17.44 6.05 -0.92
C LEU A 194 -18.68 5.42 -0.26
N MET A 195 -19.00 4.17 -0.60
CA MET A 195 -20.17 3.49 -0.05
C MET A 195 -20.04 3.18 1.45
N GLU A 196 -18.83 3.05 2.00
CA GLU A 196 -18.62 3.01 3.45
C GLU A 196 -19.04 4.32 4.13
N HIS A 197 -18.71 5.47 3.54
CA HIS A 197 -19.17 6.78 4.03
C HIS A 197 -20.68 6.93 3.94
N VAL A 198 -21.28 6.44 2.85
CA VAL A 198 -22.75 6.37 2.72
C VAL A 198 -23.34 5.47 3.80
N ALA A 199 -22.79 4.27 4.01
CA ALA A 199 -23.28 3.33 5.02
C ALA A 199 -23.18 3.89 6.45
N ALA A 200 -22.09 4.61 6.77
CA ALA A 200 -21.95 5.29 8.06
C ALA A 200 -23.02 6.37 8.26
N ALA A 201 -23.35 7.15 7.23
CA ALA A 201 -24.44 8.12 7.31
C ALA A 201 -25.82 7.43 7.42
N ALA A 202 -26.02 6.32 6.71
CA ALA A 202 -27.25 5.52 6.74
C ALA A 202 -27.51 4.97 8.14
N LEU A 203 -26.48 4.42 8.78
CA LEU A 203 -26.51 3.91 10.15
C LEU A 203 -27.03 4.97 11.14
N VAL A 204 -26.52 6.19 11.07
CA VAL A 204 -26.96 7.30 11.94
C VAL A 204 -28.39 7.75 11.62
N CYS A 205 -28.77 7.75 10.34
CA CYS A 205 -30.06 8.28 9.90
C CYS A 205 -31.22 7.30 10.10
N PHE A 206 -30.99 6.01 9.92
CA PHE A 206 -32.03 4.99 9.81
C PHE A 206 -31.82 3.78 10.73
N GLY A 207 -30.70 3.69 11.45
CA GLY A 207 -30.37 2.54 12.29
C GLY A 207 -29.67 1.41 11.53
N GLU A 208 -29.03 0.51 12.28
CA GLU A 208 -28.29 -0.62 11.71
C GLU A 208 -29.24 -1.69 11.16
N GLY A 209 -28.98 -2.18 9.96
CA GLY A 209 -29.74 -3.29 9.37
C GLY A 209 -31.21 -2.99 9.06
N SER A 210 -31.63 -1.71 9.06
CA SER A 210 -33.01 -1.36 8.72
C SER A 210 -33.24 -1.34 7.20
N GLU A 211 -34.45 -1.72 6.77
CA GLU A 211 -34.84 -1.65 5.35
C GLU A 211 -34.68 -0.24 4.77
N GLY A 212 -34.97 0.79 5.58
CA GLY A 212 -34.79 2.19 5.20
C GLY A 212 -33.32 2.56 4.95
N ALA A 213 -32.37 2.00 5.73
CA ALA A 213 -30.95 2.21 5.51
C ALA A 213 -30.48 1.59 4.18
N GLU A 214 -30.95 0.38 3.88
CA GLU A 214 -30.57 -0.33 2.64
C GLU A 214 -31.17 0.35 1.41
N ALA A 215 -32.48 0.65 1.42
CA ALA A 215 -33.13 1.36 0.33
C ALA A 215 -32.46 2.71 0.02
N TRP A 216 -32.08 3.45 1.07
CA TRP A 216 -31.38 4.72 0.91
C TRP A 216 -29.97 4.57 0.33
N ARG A 217 -29.22 3.55 0.77
CA ARG A 217 -27.90 3.21 0.20
C ARG A 217 -28.00 2.82 -1.27
N THR A 218 -28.97 1.99 -1.65
CA THR A 218 -29.20 1.57 -3.03
C THR A 218 -29.48 2.78 -3.93
N ARG A 219 -30.40 3.66 -3.50
CA ARG A 219 -30.72 4.90 -4.22
C ARG A 219 -29.48 5.79 -4.43
N LEU A 220 -28.63 5.94 -3.42
CA LEU A 220 -27.41 6.74 -3.54
C LEU A 220 -26.35 6.09 -4.44
N SER A 221 -26.23 4.76 -4.37
CA SER A 221 -25.39 3.97 -5.28
C SER A 221 -25.82 4.15 -6.73
N GLU A 222 -27.12 4.10 -7.01
CA GLU A 222 -27.68 4.35 -8.34
C GLU A 222 -27.38 5.79 -8.78
N ALA A 223 -27.76 6.79 -7.96
CA ALA A 223 -27.56 8.20 -8.27
C ALA A 223 -26.09 8.53 -8.59
N VAL A 224 -25.12 8.02 -7.82
CA VAL A 224 -23.71 8.30 -8.11
C VAL A 224 -23.22 7.60 -9.38
N LYS A 225 -23.74 6.42 -9.71
CA LYS A 225 -23.35 5.69 -10.94
C LYS A 225 -23.96 6.27 -12.20
N THR A 226 -25.15 6.88 -12.12
CA THR A 226 -25.88 7.43 -13.28
C THR A 226 -25.68 8.93 -13.47
N GLU A 227 -25.51 9.67 -12.38
CA GLU A 227 -25.48 11.15 -12.37
C GLU A 227 -24.23 11.73 -11.70
N GLY A 228 -23.32 10.87 -11.23
CA GLY A 228 -22.05 11.27 -10.62
C GLY A 228 -22.21 12.02 -9.30
N ALA A 229 -21.26 12.91 -9.00
CA ALA A 229 -21.30 13.72 -7.78
C ALA A 229 -22.56 14.58 -7.64
N ALA A 230 -23.09 15.10 -8.75
CA ALA A 230 -24.23 16.02 -8.72
C ALA A 230 -25.50 15.30 -8.22
N GLY A 231 -25.85 14.17 -8.84
CA GLY A 231 -27.01 13.38 -8.41
C GLY A 231 -26.86 12.85 -6.99
N LEU A 232 -25.65 12.40 -6.61
CA LEU A 232 -25.37 11.99 -5.24
C LEU A 232 -25.60 13.13 -4.23
N LEU A 233 -25.08 14.33 -4.50
CA LEU A 233 -25.26 15.48 -3.63
C LEU A 233 -26.73 15.90 -3.50
N VAL A 234 -27.48 15.92 -4.61
CA VAL A 234 -28.92 16.19 -4.60
C VAL A 234 -29.64 15.18 -3.71
N ALA A 235 -29.39 13.88 -3.92
CA ALA A 235 -30.02 12.81 -3.16
C ALA A 235 -29.72 12.87 -1.65
N VAL A 236 -28.48 13.20 -1.26
CA VAL A 236 -28.11 13.41 0.15
C VAL A 236 -28.82 14.66 0.71
N HIS A 237 -28.84 15.75 -0.06
CA HIS A 237 -29.44 17.01 0.35
C HIS A 237 -30.94 16.91 0.61
N GLU A 238 -31.68 16.25 -0.29
CA GLU A 238 -33.12 15.97 -0.13
C GLU A 238 -33.40 15.22 1.17
N THR A 239 -32.59 14.20 1.45
CA THR A 239 -32.69 13.44 2.70
C THR A 239 -32.47 14.35 3.90
N ARG A 240 -31.48 15.23 3.83
CA ARG A 240 -31.16 16.16 4.93
C ARG A 240 -32.28 17.16 5.19
N ARG A 241 -33.02 17.60 4.17
CA ARG A 241 -34.18 18.49 4.31
C ARG A 241 -35.31 17.84 5.10
N GLY A 242 -35.53 16.54 4.94
CA GLY A 242 -36.53 15.77 5.69
C GLY A 242 -36.16 15.47 7.14
N MET A 243 -34.91 15.65 7.53
CA MET A 243 -34.42 15.27 8.87
C MET A 243 -34.47 16.45 9.86
N ARG A 244 -35.08 16.20 11.03
CA ARG A 244 -35.14 17.17 12.15
C ARG A 244 -34.00 17.00 13.16
N SER A 245 -33.56 15.76 13.40
CA SER A 245 -32.50 15.46 14.37
C SER A 245 -31.18 16.14 13.99
N ALA A 246 -30.57 16.86 14.94
CA ALA A 246 -29.29 17.52 14.75
C ALA A 246 -28.18 16.53 14.37
N ALA A 247 -28.13 15.37 15.03
CA ALA A 247 -27.14 14.33 14.75
C ALA A 247 -27.26 13.76 13.33
N LYS A 248 -28.49 13.49 12.87
CA LYS A 248 -28.75 12.99 11.51
C LYS A 248 -28.36 14.03 10.45
N ARG A 249 -28.76 15.29 10.66
CA ARG A 249 -28.40 16.40 9.76
C ARG A 249 -26.89 16.61 9.68
N GLU A 250 -26.18 16.44 10.79
CA GLU A 250 -24.73 16.54 10.83
C GLU A 250 -24.04 15.39 10.09
N ALA A 251 -24.51 14.15 10.25
CA ALA A 251 -24.00 13.02 9.48
C ALA A 251 -24.13 13.25 7.96
N LEU A 252 -25.29 13.74 7.52
CA LEU A 252 -25.55 14.06 6.11
C LEU A 252 -24.70 15.24 5.62
N ARG A 253 -24.52 16.30 6.42
CA ARG A 253 -23.60 17.41 6.08
C ARG A 253 -22.17 16.94 5.89
N ARG A 254 -21.68 16.03 6.74
CA ARG A 254 -20.32 15.47 6.61
C ARG A 254 -20.18 14.67 5.32
N LEU A 255 -21.21 13.92 4.93
CA LEU A 255 -21.25 13.22 3.66
C LEU A 255 -21.27 14.19 2.47
N GLU A 256 -22.10 15.25 2.51
CA GLU A 256 -22.11 16.32 1.49
C GLU A 256 -20.72 16.94 1.33
N GLN A 257 -20.04 17.29 2.43
CA GLN A 257 -18.69 17.86 2.41
C GLN A 257 -17.64 16.88 1.87
N TYR A 258 -17.75 15.60 2.26
CA TYR A 258 -16.86 14.54 1.79
C TYR A 258 -16.95 14.37 0.26
N VAL A 259 -18.18 14.33 -0.27
CA VAL A 259 -18.49 14.21 -1.70
C VAL A 259 -18.08 15.47 -2.47
N ALA A 260 -18.47 16.66 -1.99
CA ALA A 260 -18.18 17.92 -2.67
C ALA A 260 -16.67 18.16 -2.83
N LYS A 261 -15.87 17.82 -1.83
CA LYS A 261 -14.40 17.90 -1.90
C LYS A 261 -13.80 17.00 -2.99
N ARG A 262 -14.52 15.96 -3.41
CA ARG A 262 -14.07 14.91 -4.33
C ARG A 262 -14.92 14.83 -5.58
N ALA A 263 -15.68 15.87 -5.90
CA ALA A 263 -16.65 15.84 -7.01
C ALA A 263 -16.01 15.44 -8.35
N GLU A 264 -14.81 15.94 -8.64
CA GLU A 264 -14.04 15.57 -9.85
C GLU A 264 -13.69 14.07 -9.94
N MET A 265 -13.70 13.35 -8.82
CA MET A 265 -13.35 11.93 -8.75
C MET A 265 -14.55 11.00 -8.83
N LEU A 266 -15.73 11.56 -9.06
CA LEU A 266 -17.02 10.88 -8.96
C LEU A 266 -17.80 10.95 -10.27
N ASP A 267 -17.11 11.18 -11.39
CA ASP A 267 -17.68 11.02 -12.73
C ASP A 267 -17.79 9.52 -13.11
N TYR A 268 -18.42 8.73 -12.23
CA TYR A 268 -18.67 7.31 -12.49
C TYR A 268 -19.46 7.06 -13.79
N PRO A 269 -20.41 7.90 -14.22
CA PRO A 269 -21.06 7.70 -15.51
C PRO A 269 -20.06 7.62 -16.66
N THR A 270 -19.12 8.57 -16.73
CA THR A 270 -18.04 8.55 -17.73
C THR A 270 -17.09 7.38 -17.48
N PHE A 271 -16.67 7.14 -16.24
CA PHE A 271 -15.71 6.08 -15.93
C PHE A 271 -16.24 4.69 -16.32
N LEU A 272 -17.51 4.41 -16.04
CA LEU A 272 -18.17 3.16 -16.41
C LEU A 272 -18.32 3.03 -17.93
N LYS A 273 -18.66 4.12 -18.62
CA LYS A 273 -18.77 4.15 -20.09
C LYS A 273 -17.42 3.86 -20.77
N GLU A 274 -16.33 4.40 -20.23
CA GLU A 274 -14.95 4.18 -20.71
C GLU A 274 -14.36 2.84 -20.23
N GLY A 275 -15.11 2.05 -19.47
CA GLY A 275 -14.70 0.77 -18.93
C GLY A 275 -13.54 0.88 -17.93
N PHE A 276 -13.47 1.95 -17.15
CA PHE A 276 -12.49 2.11 -16.07
C PHE A 276 -12.92 1.34 -14.82
N ASP A 277 -11.93 0.77 -14.13
CA ASP A 277 -12.15 0.24 -12.78
C ASP A 277 -12.51 1.37 -11.82
N ILE A 278 -13.58 1.19 -11.06
CA ILE A 278 -14.04 2.16 -10.04
C ILE A 278 -13.69 1.75 -8.61
N GLY A 279 -13.07 0.58 -8.44
CA GLY A 279 -12.62 0.06 -7.14
C GLY A 279 -11.10 -0.12 -7.11
N SER A 280 -10.50 0.11 -5.95
CA SER A 280 -9.06 -0.02 -5.71
C SER A 280 -8.64 -1.43 -5.27
N GLY A 281 -9.47 -2.44 -5.52
CA GLY A 281 -9.23 -3.84 -5.16
C GLY A 281 -7.83 -4.37 -5.51
N PRO A 282 -7.27 -4.08 -6.71
CA PRO A 282 -5.87 -4.39 -7.01
C PRO A 282 -4.90 -3.75 -6.01
N THR A 283 -5.02 -2.44 -5.75
CA THR A 283 -4.20 -1.69 -4.77
C THR A 283 -4.29 -2.30 -3.37
N GLU A 284 -5.49 -2.64 -2.91
CA GLU A 284 -5.69 -3.28 -1.61
C GLU A 284 -5.03 -4.67 -1.55
N ALA A 285 -5.17 -5.47 -2.61
CA ALA A 285 -4.56 -6.79 -2.71
C ALA A 285 -3.03 -6.71 -2.64
N PHE A 286 -2.41 -5.74 -3.33
CA PHE A 286 -0.98 -5.47 -3.21
C PHE A 286 -0.60 -5.05 -1.80
N CYS A 287 -1.32 -4.11 -1.20
CA CYS A 287 -1.03 -3.64 0.16
C CYS A 287 -1.07 -4.78 1.18
N LYS A 288 -2.04 -5.69 1.04
CA LYS A 288 -2.13 -6.90 1.85
C LYS A 288 -0.93 -7.82 1.64
N THR A 289 -0.54 -8.05 0.39
CA THR A 289 0.51 -9.02 0.06
C THR A 289 1.91 -8.48 0.40
N LEU A 290 2.20 -7.22 0.07
CA LEU A 290 3.44 -6.50 0.44
C LEU A 290 3.67 -6.43 1.96
N THR A 291 2.60 -6.36 2.75
CA THR A 291 2.71 -6.28 4.21
C THR A 291 2.54 -7.62 4.91
N SER A 292 2.25 -8.71 4.20
CA SER A 292 1.96 -10.03 4.77
C SER A 292 3.09 -10.54 5.68
N ARG A 293 4.34 -10.41 5.23
CA ARG A 293 5.54 -10.78 6.00
C ARG A 293 5.80 -9.84 7.18
N LEU A 294 5.37 -8.59 7.09
CA LEU A 294 5.57 -7.60 8.13
C LEU A 294 4.58 -7.74 9.28
N LYS A 295 3.34 -8.14 8.99
CA LYS A 295 2.21 -8.20 9.93
C LYS A 295 2.01 -9.57 10.58
N GLY A 296 2.84 -10.57 10.27
CA GLY A 296 2.72 -11.91 10.85
C GLY A 296 2.84 -11.94 12.38
N SER A 297 2.23 -12.96 13.00
CA SER A 297 2.34 -13.15 14.45
C SER A 297 3.80 -13.30 14.89
N GLY A 298 4.20 -12.56 15.93
CA GLY A 298 5.56 -12.58 16.46
C GLY A 298 6.59 -11.76 15.65
N MET A 299 6.18 -11.14 14.54
CA MET A 299 7.07 -10.30 13.72
C MET A 299 7.39 -8.99 14.44
N ARG A 300 8.68 -8.67 14.48
CA ARG A 300 9.21 -7.54 15.26
C ARG A 300 10.35 -6.90 14.51
N TRP A 301 10.07 -5.75 13.91
CA TRP A 301 11.01 -5.11 13.01
C TRP A 301 11.62 -3.85 13.60
N ASP A 302 12.90 -3.66 13.33
CA ASP A 302 13.47 -2.32 13.29
C ASP A 302 13.03 -1.65 11.99
N LYS A 303 12.78 -0.34 12.02
CA LYS A 303 12.24 0.40 10.86
C LYS A 303 13.00 0.10 9.55
N PRO A 304 14.35 0.14 9.50
CA PRO A 304 15.08 -0.14 8.27
C PRO A 304 14.93 -1.59 7.79
N ASN A 305 14.78 -2.54 8.72
CA ASN A 305 14.58 -3.95 8.37
C ASN A 305 13.16 -4.20 7.85
N ALA A 306 12.15 -3.52 8.41
CA ALA A 306 10.79 -3.56 7.85
C ALA A 306 10.75 -3.01 6.42
N GLU A 307 11.45 -1.91 6.15
CA GLU A 307 11.53 -1.34 4.81
C GLU A 307 12.26 -2.27 3.84
N ALA A 308 13.38 -2.87 4.27
CA ALA A 308 14.10 -3.87 3.49
C ALA A 308 13.23 -5.10 3.14
N MET A 309 12.45 -5.60 4.10
CA MET A 309 11.52 -6.70 3.83
C MET A 309 10.39 -6.30 2.88
N MET A 310 9.89 -5.06 2.98
CA MET A 310 8.89 -4.54 2.04
C MET A 310 9.47 -4.45 0.62
N ALA A 311 10.74 -4.10 0.47
CA ALA A 311 11.40 -4.05 -0.83
C ALA A 311 11.53 -5.42 -1.50
N LEU A 312 11.85 -6.46 -0.72
CA LEU A 312 11.84 -7.84 -1.25
C LEU A 312 10.43 -8.26 -1.71
N ALA A 313 9.41 -7.95 -0.93
CA ALA A 313 8.03 -8.23 -1.33
C ALA A 313 7.61 -7.45 -2.58
N ALA A 314 8.06 -6.19 -2.69
CA ALA A 314 7.83 -5.37 -3.88
C ALA A 314 8.52 -5.93 -5.12
N LEU A 315 9.77 -6.41 -4.98
CA LEU A 315 10.51 -7.08 -6.04
C LEU A 315 9.78 -8.33 -6.54
N GLU A 316 9.32 -9.18 -5.61
CA GLU A 316 8.57 -10.41 -5.93
C GLU A 316 7.25 -10.11 -6.65
N HIS A 317 6.47 -9.14 -6.17
CA HIS A 317 5.20 -8.75 -6.81
C HIS A 317 5.36 -7.94 -8.09
N SER A 318 6.54 -7.39 -8.33
CA SER A 318 6.84 -6.74 -9.60
C SER A 318 7.36 -7.71 -10.66
N HIS A 319 7.39 -9.01 -10.37
CA HIS A 319 7.98 -10.05 -11.23
C HIS A 319 9.47 -9.84 -11.53
N LEU A 320 10.19 -9.14 -10.66
CA LEU A 320 11.60 -8.79 -10.86
C LEU A 320 12.59 -9.71 -10.12
N TRP A 321 12.09 -10.81 -9.53
CA TRP A 321 12.89 -11.70 -8.71
C TRP A 321 14.03 -12.35 -9.52
N ASP A 322 13.70 -12.92 -10.68
CA ASP A 322 14.67 -13.62 -11.52
C ASP A 322 15.67 -12.66 -12.18
N ALA A 323 15.20 -11.50 -12.63
CA ALA A 323 16.06 -10.44 -13.17
C ALA A 323 17.10 -9.98 -12.12
N TYR A 324 16.65 -9.71 -10.89
CA TYR A 324 17.54 -9.33 -9.79
C TYR A 324 18.61 -10.40 -9.50
N TRP A 325 18.20 -11.67 -9.33
CA TRP A 325 19.16 -12.72 -9.01
C TRP A 325 20.08 -13.09 -10.16
N THR A 326 19.63 -12.97 -11.41
CA THR A 326 20.48 -13.17 -12.59
C THR A 326 21.60 -12.15 -12.61
N ARG A 327 21.27 -10.88 -12.38
CA ARG A 327 22.26 -9.81 -12.25
C ARG A 327 23.22 -10.06 -11.09
N GLN A 328 22.72 -10.41 -9.91
CA GLN A 328 23.59 -10.67 -8.75
C GLN A 328 24.60 -11.80 -9.00
N ARG A 329 24.21 -12.83 -9.76
CA ARG A 329 25.14 -13.91 -10.15
C ARG A 329 26.19 -13.42 -11.14
N GLN A 330 25.85 -12.53 -12.06
CA GLN A 330 26.78 -11.95 -13.03
C GLN A 330 27.79 -11.02 -12.36
N GLU A 331 27.38 -10.24 -11.36
CA GLU A 331 28.30 -9.36 -10.61
C GLU A 331 29.24 -10.13 -9.66
N ALA A 332 28.86 -11.35 -9.27
CA ALA A 332 29.65 -12.21 -8.39
C ALA A 332 30.62 -13.14 -9.14
N ALA A 333 30.51 -13.26 -10.47
CA ALA A 333 31.34 -14.10 -11.33
C ALA A 333 32.59 -13.38 -11.80
#